data_AF-H2XNR4-F1
#
_entry.id   AF-H2XNR4-F1
#
_cell.length_a   1.000
_cell.length_b   1.000
_cell.length_c   1.000
_cell.angle_alpha   90.00
_cell.angle_beta   90.00
_cell.angle_gamma   90.00
#
_symmetry.space_group_name_H-M   'P 1'
#
loop_
_entity.id
_entity.type
_entity.pdbx_description
1 polymer ?
#
loop_
_entity_poly.entity_id
_entity_poly.type
_entity_poly.pdbx_seq_one_letter_code
_entity_poly.pdbx_strand_id
1 'polypeptide(L)'
;MKCIWFVLLVEVMSVVDSHRPLTNGGSYEVSLFSTKAKSIAEVIYMMCLPKVPDYVHATARPSNPSLPHKFNVTILEIKKLSFIVEIERVDQATGWDRMPITVDWFSYIGNGLVYQNLILWFPDATNRTTMNRNTASKYCIDNGGRLVDIVDKAMYDVVYNYCRQSIVFGSDGYVRIWLGSSYNPATDTVTQSNGKPGYHGD
;
A
#
# COMPACT_ATOMS: atom_id res chain seq x y z
N MET A 1 47.88 16.54 -4.68
CA MET A 1 46.47 16.86 -5.01
C MET A 1 45.89 15.64 -5.70
N LYS A 2 44.95 14.93 -5.06
CA LYS A 2 44.31 13.73 -5.61
C LYS A 2 42.82 14.03 -5.72
N CYS A 3 42.32 14.14 -6.95
CA CYS A 3 40.89 14.27 -7.23
C CYS A 3 40.20 12.95 -6.90
N ILE A 4 39.43 12.94 -5.82
CA ILE A 4 38.54 11.83 -5.49
C ILE A 4 37.28 12.02 -6.34
N TRP A 5 37.12 11.17 -7.35
CA TRP A 5 35.87 11.03 -8.09
C TRP A 5 34.85 10.40 -7.16
N PHE A 6 33.93 11.20 -6.61
CA PHE A 6 32.68 10.65 -6.12
C PHE A 6 31.93 10.11 -7.32
N VAL A 7 31.98 8.80 -7.52
CA VAL A 7 30.99 8.08 -8.30
C VAL A 7 29.68 8.24 -7.54
N LEU A 8 28.94 9.29 -7.88
CA LEU A 8 27.53 9.41 -7.55
C LEU A 8 26.86 8.26 -8.30
N LEU A 9 26.70 7.11 -7.63
CA LEU A 9 25.68 6.13 -7.97
C LEU A 9 24.34 6.80 -7.70
N VAL A 10 23.96 7.73 -8.57
CA VAL A 10 22.56 8.09 -8.75
C VAL A 10 21.99 6.83 -9.37
N GLU A 11 21.36 5.98 -8.55
CA GLU A 11 20.21 5.26 -9.08
C GLU A 11 19.25 6.36 -9.52
N VAL A 12 19.40 6.75 -10.79
CA VAL A 12 18.36 7.44 -11.50
C VAL A 12 17.25 6.40 -11.44
N MET A 13 16.33 6.56 -10.50
CA MET A 13 15.01 5.97 -10.66
C MET A 13 14.52 6.59 -11.94
N SER A 14 14.85 5.94 -13.06
CA SER A 14 14.25 6.25 -14.32
C SER A 14 12.79 5.93 -14.06
N VAL A 15 12.02 6.98 -13.79
CA VAL A 15 10.59 7.00 -14.03
C VAL A 15 10.46 6.89 -15.54
N VAL A 16 10.85 5.72 -16.07
CA VAL A 16 10.24 5.21 -17.28
C VAL A 16 8.77 5.12 -16.87
N ASP A 17 7.96 5.83 -17.64
CA ASP A 17 6.50 5.97 -17.75
C ASP A 17 5.66 4.69 -17.47
N SER A 18 6.05 3.90 -16.48
CA SER A 18 5.22 2.86 -15.91
C SER A 18 4.19 3.62 -15.11
N HIS A 19 2.92 3.52 -15.48
CA HIS A 19 1.79 3.98 -14.66
C HIS A 19 1.69 3.17 -13.34
N ARG A 20 2.79 2.56 -12.91
CA ARG A 20 2.92 1.75 -11.71
C ARG A 20 3.08 2.69 -10.51
N PRO A 21 2.33 2.44 -9.43
CA PRO A 21 2.63 2.93 -8.09
C PRO A 21 4.12 2.76 -7.73
N LEU A 22 4.79 3.86 -7.38
CA LEU A 22 6.08 3.80 -6.70
C LEU A 22 5.82 3.43 -5.24
N THR A 23 6.29 2.25 -4.86
CA THR A 23 6.12 1.69 -3.51
C THR A 23 7.46 1.69 -2.78
N ASN A 24 7.50 2.21 -1.56
CA ASN A 24 8.70 2.21 -0.71
C ASN A 24 8.38 1.63 0.66
N GLY A 25 9.38 1.09 1.35
CA GLY A 25 9.23 0.66 2.73
C GLY A 25 10.53 0.81 3.50
N GLY A 26 10.42 0.79 4.83
CA GLY A 26 11.56 0.91 5.71
C GLY A 26 11.17 0.79 7.16
N SER A 27 12.14 1.01 8.03
CA SER A 27 11.97 1.01 9.47
C SER A 27 12.73 2.18 10.07
N TYR A 28 12.19 2.77 11.13
CA TYR A 28 12.84 3.86 11.85
C TYR A 28 12.64 3.68 13.35
N GLU A 29 13.71 3.81 14.12
CA GLU A 29 13.64 3.71 15.57
C GLU A 29 13.37 5.09 16.19
N VAL A 30 12.41 5.15 17.08
CA VAL A 30 12.09 6.32 17.90
C VAL A 30 12.19 5.98 19.37
N SER A 31 12.77 6.89 20.17
CA SER A 31 12.81 6.76 21.62
C SER A 31 11.75 7.67 22.25
N LEU A 32 10.67 7.07 22.74
CA LEU A 32 9.48 7.78 23.21
C LEU A 32 9.15 7.44 24.66
N PHE A 33 8.55 8.40 25.36
CA PHE A 33 7.92 8.21 26.66
C PHE A 33 6.59 8.97 26.65
N SER A 34 5.64 8.60 27.52
CA SER A 34 4.41 9.36 27.65
C SER A 34 3.83 9.25 29.06
N THR A 35 3.22 10.32 29.55
CA THR A 35 2.41 10.28 30.77
C THR A 35 1.00 9.73 30.52
N LYS A 36 0.64 9.51 29.25
CA LYS A 36 -0.62 8.91 28.78
C LYS A 36 -0.33 7.66 27.97
N ALA A 37 -1.38 6.92 27.59
CA ALA A 37 -1.25 5.78 26.69
C ALA A 37 -0.89 6.15 25.23
N LYS A 38 -0.56 7.40 24.92
CA LYS A 38 -0.35 7.88 23.54
C LYS A 38 0.84 8.84 23.47
N SER A 39 1.62 8.74 22.41
CA SER A 39 2.71 9.68 22.10
C SER A 39 2.73 9.99 20.61
N ILE A 40 3.10 11.21 20.24
CA ILE A 40 3.33 11.60 18.85
C ILE A 40 4.81 11.42 18.51
N ALA A 41 5.08 10.96 17.29
CA ALA A 41 6.44 10.87 16.74
C ALA A 41 6.45 11.26 15.27
N GLU A 42 7.58 11.83 14.83
CA GLU A 42 7.87 12.02 13.41
C GLU A 42 8.82 10.92 12.95
N VAL A 43 8.42 10.21 11.89
CA VAL A 43 9.16 9.10 11.31
C VAL A 43 9.72 9.54 9.97
N ILE A 44 11.04 9.42 9.82
CA ILE A 44 11.76 9.89 8.63
C ILE A 44 11.94 8.71 7.67
N TYR A 45 11.64 8.91 6.38
CA TYR A 45 11.77 7.83 5.39
C TYR A 45 13.23 7.49 5.04
N MET A 46 14.15 8.41 5.30
CA MET A 46 15.57 8.34 4.90
C MET A 46 15.77 8.16 3.39
N MET A 47 14.88 8.73 2.58
CA MET A 47 14.93 8.67 1.12
C MET A 47 14.47 9.98 0.49
N CYS A 48 14.98 10.25 -0.71
CA CYS A 48 14.61 11.41 -1.52
C CYS A 48 13.38 11.07 -2.38
N LEU A 49 12.18 11.25 -1.82
CA LEU A 49 10.95 11.00 -2.56
C LEU A 49 10.69 12.09 -3.62
N PRO A 50 10.15 11.74 -4.81
CA PRO A 50 9.87 12.71 -5.86
C PRO A 50 8.75 13.69 -5.46
N LYS A 51 7.71 13.21 -4.76
CA LYS A 51 6.63 14.01 -4.16
C LYS A 51 6.21 13.45 -2.79
N VAL A 52 5.26 14.11 -2.13
CA VAL A 52 4.61 13.58 -0.92
C VAL A 52 3.89 12.27 -1.27
N PRO A 53 4.05 11.19 -0.47
CA PRO A 53 3.26 9.97 -0.69
C PRO A 53 1.76 10.20 -0.65
N ASP A 54 1.05 9.49 -1.52
CA ASP A 54 -0.40 9.52 -1.56
C ASP A 54 -0.99 8.65 -0.42
N TYR A 55 -0.19 7.70 0.11
CA TYR A 55 -0.55 6.86 1.25
C TYR A 55 0.68 6.38 2.03
N VAL A 56 0.50 6.18 3.34
CA VAL A 56 1.44 5.51 4.23
C VAL A 56 0.68 4.53 5.13
N HIS A 57 1.23 3.33 5.28
CA HIS A 57 0.88 2.38 6.32
C HIS A 57 2.06 2.21 7.27
N ALA A 58 1.80 2.12 8.56
CA ALA A 58 2.85 1.91 9.55
C ALA A 58 2.37 0.99 10.69
N THR A 59 3.31 0.24 11.24
CA THR A 59 3.15 -0.59 12.42
C THR A 59 4.28 -0.31 13.39
N ALA A 60 4.02 -0.44 14.69
CA ALA A 60 5.03 -0.24 15.72
C ALA A 60 5.24 -1.51 16.53
N ARG A 61 6.50 -1.79 16.87
CA ARG A 61 6.92 -2.90 17.72
C ARG A 61 8.03 -2.45 18.65
N PRO A 62 8.20 -3.10 19.82
CA PRO A 62 9.36 -2.81 20.66
C PRO A 62 10.64 -3.14 19.87
N SER A 63 11.65 -2.27 19.94
CA SER A 63 12.94 -2.54 19.29
C SER A 63 13.62 -3.77 19.87
N ASN A 64 13.43 -4.04 21.17
CA ASN A 64 13.76 -5.31 21.78
C ASN A 64 12.55 -6.28 21.66
N PRO A 65 12.61 -7.30 20.79
CA PRO A 65 11.48 -8.18 20.52
C PRO A 65 11.11 -9.09 21.71
N SER A 66 11.98 -9.20 22.72
CA SER A 66 11.68 -9.94 23.95
C SER A 66 10.70 -9.21 24.88
N LEU A 67 10.41 -7.93 24.63
CA LEU A 67 9.45 -7.16 25.42
C LEU A 67 8.02 -7.43 24.92
N PRO A 68 7.04 -7.62 25.82
CA PRO A 68 5.67 -8.00 25.45
C PRO A 68 4.79 -6.81 25.03
N HIS A 69 5.38 -5.64 24.76
CA HIS A 69 4.65 -4.41 24.48
C HIS A 69 3.93 -4.48 23.14
N LYS A 70 2.70 -3.96 23.11
CA LYS A 70 1.87 -3.93 21.90
C LYS A 70 1.53 -2.49 21.58
N PHE A 71 1.58 -2.15 20.30
CA PHE A 71 1.32 -0.79 19.85
C PHE A 71 0.30 -0.76 18.71
N ASN A 72 -0.55 0.26 18.75
CA ASN A 72 -1.32 0.72 17.60
C ASN A 72 -0.69 2.00 17.05
N VAL A 73 -0.80 2.19 15.75
CA VAL A 73 -0.27 3.36 15.05
C VAL A 73 -1.38 4.01 14.26
N THR A 74 -1.50 5.33 14.40
CA THR A 74 -2.40 6.15 13.58
C THR A 74 -1.57 7.17 12.83
N ILE A 75 -1.71 7.21 11.50
CA ILE A 75 -1.07 8.23 10.66
C ILE A 75 -1.84 9.54 10.85
N LEU A 76 -1.15 10.59 11.29
CA LEU A 76 -1.73 11.93 11.47
C LEU A 76 -1.46 12.84 10.28
N GLU A 77 -0.26 12.77 9.71
CA GLU A 77 0.16 13.63 8.61
C GLU A 77 1.21 12.91 7.75
N ILE A 78 1.12 13.07 6.42
CA ILE A 78 2.11 12.55 5.47
C ILE A 78 2.83 13.73 4.83
N LYS A 79 4.16 13.77 4.95
CA LYS A 79 5.02 14.79 4.36
C LYS A 79 5.94 14.16 3.32
N LYS A 80 6.72 15.00 2.62
CA LYS A 80 7.63 14.55 1.55
C LYS A 80 8.81 13.72 2.07
N LEU A 81 9.31 14.01 3.26
CA LEU A 81 10.52 13.36 3.81
C LEU A 81 10.25 12.58 5.11
N SER A 82 9.04 12.71 5.64
CA SER A 82 8.61 12.12 6.91
C SER A 82 7.10 11.92 6.94
N PHE A 83 6.60 11.33 8.01
CA PHE A 83 5.20 11.31 8.38
C PHE A 83 5.08 11.40 9.89
N ILE A 84 3.96 11.96 10.36
CA ILE A 84 3.65 12.07 11.78
C ILE A 84 2.69 10.96 12.16
N VAL A 85 3.00 10.27 13.26
CA VAL A 85 2.17 9.22 13.83
C VAL A 85 1.80 9.50 15.28
N GLU A 86 0.61 9.06 15.66
CA GLU A 86 0.26 8.79 17.05
C GLU A 86 0.50 7.30 17.31
N ILE A 87 1.33 7.00 18.32
CA ILE A 87 1.62 5.65 18.79
C ILE A 87 0.91 5.47 20.13
N GLU A 88 0.02 4.47 20.18
CA GLU A 88 -0.70 4.05 21.37
C GLU A 88 -0.17 2.70 21.85
N ARG A 89 0.22 2.58 23.12
CA ARG A 89 0.54 1.27 23.71
C ARG A 89 -0.76 0.67 24.21
N VAL A 90 -1.09 -0.51 23.71
CA VAL A 90 -2.41 -1.13 23.93
C VAL A 90 -2.41 -2.19 25.03
N ASP A 91 -1.23 -2.59 25.52
CA ASP A 91 -1.12 -3.50 26.67
C ASP A 91 -1.32 -2.81 28.02
N GLN A 92 -1.43 -1.48 28.06
CA GLN A 92 -1.74 -0.72 29.27
C GLN A 92 -2.41 0.62 28.95
N ALA A 93 -3.30 1.10 29.83
CA ALA A 93 -4.03 2.37 29.64
C ALA A 93 -3.32 3.61 30.23
N THR A 94 -2.17 3.43 30.89
CA THR A 94 -1.43 4.49 31.57
C THR A 94 -0.19 4.93 30.79
N GLY A 95 0.45 5.99 31.27
CA GLY A 95 1.78 6.40 30.81
C GLY A 95 2.82 5.27 30.85
N TRP A 96 3.86 5.42 30.05
CA TRP A 96 4.98 4.50 29.94
C TRP A 96 6.32 5.22 29.95
N ASP A 97 7.32 4.52 30.48
CA ASP A 97 8.70 4.99 30.50
C ASP A 97 9.32 5.07 29.11
N ARG A 98 10.43 5.80 29.03
CA ARG A 98 11.19 5.96 27.80
C ARG A 98 11.64 4.58 27.28
N MET A 99 11.23 4.22 26.08
CA MET A 99 11.64 2.98 25.42
C MET A 99 11.88 3.16 23.92
N PRO A 100 12.78 2.37 23.33
CA PRO A 100 12.97 2.33 21.89
C PRO A 100 11.84 1.53 21.23
N ILE A 101 11.21 2.14 20.23
CA ILE A 101 10.13 1.58 19.43
C ILE A 101 10.57 1.64 17.98
N THR A 102 10.52 0.51 17.27
CA THR A 102 10.73 0.48 15.83
C THR A 102 9.39 0.67 15.14
N VAL A 103 9.31 1.69 14.29
CA VAL A 103 8.18 1.91 13.39
C VAL A 103 8.55 1.36 12.02
N ASP A 104 7.95 0.25 11.65
CA ASP A 104 8.03 -0.31 10.31
C ASP A 104 6.95 0.36 9.44
N TRP A 105 7.29 0.76 8.23
CA TRP A 105 6.40 1.53 7.38
C TRP A 105 6.51 1.14 5.91
N PHE A 106 5.42 1.44 5.21
CA PHE A 106 5.27 1.27 3.79
C PHE A 106 4.54 2.49 3.22
N SER A 107 4.95 2.97 2.06
CA SER A 107 4.35 4.12 1.38
C SER A 107 4.11 3.84 -0.10
N TYR A 108 3.15 4.58 -0.67
CA TYR A 108 2.88 4.53 -2.09
C TYR A 108 2.70 5.95 -2.67
N ILE A 109 3.23 6.13 -3.88
CA ILE A 109 3.13 7.33 -4.71
C ILE A 109 2.61 6.91 -6.10
N GLY A 110 1.53 7.51 -6.61
CA GLY A 110 1.05 7.30 -7.98
C GLY A 110 -0.47 7.23 -8.10
N ASN A 111 -0.97 6.61 -9.18
CA ASN A 111 -2.40 6.45 -9.44
C ASN A 111 -2.87 5.06 -9.02
N GLY A 112 -3.72 5.02 -8.01
CA GLY A 112 -4.05 3.81 -7.28
C GLY A 112 -5.00 4.12 -6.13
N LEU A 113 -5.46 3.06 -5.51
CA LEU A 113 -6.44 3.06 -4.45
C LEU A 113 -5.93 2.11 -3.38
N VAL A 114 -6.13 2.45 -2.11
CA VAL A 114 -5.86 1.53 -1.01
C VAL A 114 -7.18 1.01 -0.45
N TYR A 115 -7.26 -0.31 -0.32
CA TYR A 115 -8.32 -0.97 0.44
C TYR A 115 -7.69 -1.90 1.46
N GLN A 116 -7.87 -1.61 2.76
CA GLN A 116 -7.19 -2.29 3.85
C GLN A 116 -5.66 -2.29 3.62
N ASN A 117 -5.05 -3.46 3.46
CA ASN A 117 -3.61 -3.63 3.25
C ASN A 117 -3.25 -3.90 1.77
N LEU A 118 -4.16 -3.60 0.84
CA LEU A 118 -3.97 -3.80 -0.59
C LEU A 118 -3.89 -2.46 -1.32
N ILE A 119 -2.92 -2.33 -2.22
CA ILE A 119 -2.88 -1.28 -3.22
C ILE A 119 -3.45 -1.85 -4.51
N LEU A 120 -4.45 -1.16 -5.05
CA LEU A 120 -5.16 -1.48 -6.26
C LEU A 120 -4.82 -0.41 -7.28
N TRP A 121 -4.35 -0.81 -8.46
CA TRP A 121 -4.03 0.16 -9.51
C TRP A 121 -4.30 -0.42 -10.89
N PHE A 122 -4.54 0.47 -11.85
CA PHE A 122 -4.60 0.12 -13.26
C PHE A 122 -3.26 0.44 -13.93
N PRO A 123 -2.64 -0.53 -14.62
CA PRO A 123 -1.34 -0.34 -15.22
C PRO A 123 -1.33 0.55 -16.48
N ASP A 124 -2.49 0.83 -17.07
CA ASP A 124 -2.74 1.94 -17.99
C ASP A 124 -4.26 2.09 -18.16
N ALA A 125 -4.85 3.14 -17.60
CA ALA A 125 -6.29 3.37 -17.68
C ALA A 125 -6.75 4.01 -19.01
N THR A 126 -5.80 4.42 -19.84
CA THR A 126 -6.02 5.06 -21.14
C THR A 126 -5.85 4.08 -22.30
N ASN A 127 -4.97 3.09 -22.16
CA ASN A 127 -4.70 2.07 -23.16
C ASN A 127 -5.45 0.76 -22.85
N ARG A 128 -6.70 0.68 -23.33
CA ARG A 128 -7.55 -0.50 -23.18
C ARG A 128 -7.14 -1.58 -24.18
N THR A 129 -6.30 -2.51 -23.73
CA THR A 129 -5.91 -3.69 -24.52
C THR A 129 -6.77 -4.90 -24.17
N THR A 130 -7.30 -5.56 -25.20
CA THR A 130 -7.97 -6.85 -25.00
C THR A 130 -6.91 -7.92 -24.74
N MET A 131 -6.95 -8.53 -23.56
CA MET A 131 -6.04 -9.60 -23.17
C MET A 131 -6.81 -10.76 -22.57
N ASN A 132 -6.28 -11.98 -22.67
CA ASN A 132 -6.82 -13.13 -21.95
C ASN A 132 -6.35 -13.11 -20.48
N ARG A 133 -6.99 -13.92 -19.62
CA ARG A 133 -6.70 -13.97 -18.18
C ARG A 133 -5.24 -14.34 -17.86
N ASN A 134 -4.62 -15.25 -18.62
CA ASN A 134 -3.24 -15.69 -18.36
C ASN A 134 -2.26 -14.55 -18.65
N THR A 135 -2.43 -13.84 -19.76
CA THR A 135 -1.63 -12.66 -20.10
C THR A 135 -1.82 -11.54 -19.08
N ALA A 136 -3.06 -11.26 -18.67
CA ALA A 136 -3.36 -10.27 -17.64
C ALA A 136 -2.70 -10.62 -16.29
N SER A 137 -2.83 -11.88 -15.87
CA SER A 137 -2.20 -12.37 -14.64
C SER A 137 -0.69 -12.27 -14.69
N LYS A 138 -0.07 -12.69 -15.80
CA LYS A 138 1.37 -12.58 -15.98
C LYS A 138 1.82 -11.12 -15.93
N TYR A 139 1.10 -10.21 -16.58
CA TYR A 139 1.40 -8.79 -16.53
C TYR A 139 1.39 -8.25 -15.09
N CYS A 140 0.36 -8.58 -14.30
CA CYS A 140 0.31 -8.15 -12.90
C CYS A 140 1.47 -8.72 -12.07
N ILE A 141 1.82 -10.00 -12.26
CA ILE A 141 2.92 -10.67 -11.56
C ILE A 141 4.27 -10.03 -11.92
N ASP A 142 4.52 -9.81 -13.21
CA ASP A 142 5.75 -9.19 -13.72
C ASP A 142 5.90 -7.74 -13.19
N ASN A 143 4.81 -7.12 -12.73
CA ASN A 143 4.79 -5.79 -12.09
C ASN A 143 4.71 -5.83 -10.55
N GLY A 144 4.98 -6.98 -9.92
CA GLY A 144 5.03 -7.13 -8.46
C GLY A 144 3.67 -7.18 -7.78
N GLY A 145 2.60 -7.45 -8.53
CA GLY A 145 1.23 -7.58 -8.04
C GLY A 145 0.58 -8.89 -8.47
N ARG A 146 -0.75 -8.89 -8.48
CA ARG A 146 -1.59 -10.00 -8.96
C ARG A 146 -2.96 -9.46 -9.35
N LEU A 147 -3.76 -10.25 -10.08
CA LEU A 147 -5.16 -9.93 -10.27
C LEU A 147 -5.87 -9.90 -8.91
N VAL A 148 -6.70 -8.88 -8.71
CA VAL A 148 -7.39 -8.61 -7.44
C VAL A 148 -8.56 -9.56 -7.24
N ASP A 149 -8.73 -10.07 -6.02
CA ASP A 149 -9.97 -10.72 -5.58
C ASP A 149 -10.87 -9.68 -4.92
N ILE A 150 -12.13 -9.62 -5.31
CA ILE A 150 -13.13 -8.79 -4.62
C ILE A 150 -13.70 -9.62 -3.46
N VAL A 151 -13.34 -9.22 -2.24
CA VAL A 151 -13.60 -10.03 -1.04
C VAL A 151 -14.96 -9.77 -0.41
N ASP A 152 -15.51 -8.56 -0.58
CA ASP A 152 -16.78 -8.13 -0.01
C ASP A 152 -17.39 -6.99 -0.85
N LYS A 153 -18.62 -6.59 -0.49
CA LYS A 153 -19.34 -5.49 -1.14
C LYS A 153 -18.61 -4.14 -0.99
N ALA A 154 -17.99 -3.87 0.16
CA ALA A 154 -17.31 -2.60 0.38
C ALA A 154 -16.12 -2.44 -0.58
N MET A 155 -15.33 -3.50 -0.78
CA MET A 155 -14.27 -3.54 -1.77
C MET A 155 -14.82 -3.40 -3.19
N TYR A 156 -15.94 -4.05 -3.51
CA TYR A 156 -16.61 -3.90 -4.79
C TYR A 156 -16.98 -2.44 -5.07
N ASP A 157 -17.65 -1.76 -4.13
CA ASP A 157 -18.11 -0.38 -4.29
C ASP A 157 -16.92 0.57 -4.51
N VAL A 158 -15.82 0.37 -3.77
CA VAL A 158 -14.61 1.17 -3.89
C VAL A 158 -13.92 0.92 -5.25
N VAL A 159 -13.77 -0.35 -5.66
CA VAL A 159 -13.19 -0.72 -6.96
C VAL A 159 -14.04 -0.20 -8.11
N TYR A 160 -15.36 -0.35 -8.04
CA TYR A 160 -16.30 0.15 -9.05
C TYR A 160 -16.16 1.66 -9.25
N ASN A 161 -16.13 2.42 -8.16
CA ASN A 161 -15.95 3.86 -8.21
C ASN A 161 -14.56 4.25 -8.76
N TYR A 162 -13.51 3.54 -8.36
CA TYR A 162 -12.16 3.75 -8.88
C TYR A 162 -12.08 3.48 -10.38
N CYS A 163 -12.69 2.39 -10.89
CA CYS A 163 -12.83 2.11 -12.32
C CYS A 163 -13.56 3.24 -13.05
N ARG A 164 -14.71 3.66 -12.51
CA ARG A 164 -15.57 4.69 -13.12
C ARG A 164 -14.85 6.03 -13.26
N GLN A 165 -13.99 6.37 -12.31
CA GLN A 165 -13.23 7.63 -12.30
C GLN A 165 -11.95 7.55 -13.14
N SER A 166 -11.32 6.37 -13.20
CA SER A 166 -9.99 6.22 -13.80
C SER A 166 -10.02 5.81 -15.26
N ILE A 167 -11.02 5.03 -15.68
CA ILE A 167 -11.07 4.45 -17.03
C ILE A 167 -11.75 5.41 -18.01
N VAL A 168 -11.10 5.63 -19.15
CA VAL A 168 -11.70 6.37 -20.27
C VAL A 168 -12.53 5.41 -21.11
N PHE A 169 -13.87 5.53 -21.03
CA PHE A 169 -14.81 4.63 -21.71
C PHE A 169 -14.89 4.83 -23.23
N GLY A 170 -14.60 6.03 -23.73
CA GLY A 170 -14.75 6.34 -25.15
C GLY A 170 -16.20 6.12 -25.62
N SER A 171 -16.38 5.35 -26.70
CA SER A 171 -17.69 4.94 -27.22
C SER A 171 -18.30 3.73 -26.52
N ASP A 172 -17.57 3.04 -25.64
CA ASP A 172 -18.05 1.80 -25.03
C ASP A 172 -18.91 2.10 -23.80
N GLY A 173 -20.06 1.44 -23.69
CA GLY A 173 -20.94 1.55 -22.52
C GLY A 173 -20.46 0.76 -21.30
N TYR A 174 -19.42 -0.08 -21.45
CA TYR A 174 -18.87 -0.89 -20.37
C TYR A 174 -17.42 -1.28 -20.65
N VAL A 175 -16.73 -1.72 -19.59
CA VAL A 175 -15.42 -2.39 -19.69
C VAL A 175 -15.47 -3.69 -18.91
N ARG A 176 -14.68 -4.67 -19.34
CA ARG A 176 -14.49 -5.94 -18.62
C ARG A 176 -13.07 -5.98 -18.09
N ILE A 177 -12.93 -6.32 -16.81
CA ILE A 177 -11.65 -6.33 -16.11
C ILE A 177 -11.46 -7.74 -15.56
N TRP A 178 -10.26 -8.30 -15.76
CA TRP A 178 -9.92 -9.59 -15.17
C TRP A 178 -9.72 -9.46 -13.67
N LEU A 179 -10.36 -10.37 -12.93
CA LEU A 179 -10.17 -10.55 -11.49
C LEU A 179 -9.36 -11.82 -11.20
N GLY A 180 -8.82 -11.90 -9.99
CA GLY A 180 -8.14 -13.09 -9.48
C GLY A 180 -9.11 -14.24 -9.26
N SER A 181 -10.35 -13.93 -8.91
CA SER A 181 -11.40 -14.89 -8.64
C SER A 181 -11.85 -15.66 -9.89
N SER A 182 -12.49 -16.79 -9.65
CA SER A 182 -13.22 -17.56 -10.65
C SER A 182 -14.71 -17.57 -10.33
N TYR A 183 -15.53 -17.73 -11.36
CA TYR A 183 -16.97 -17.88 -11.24
C TYR A 183 -17.37 -19.29 -11.72
N ASN A 184 -18.16 -20.00 -10.94
CA ASN A 184 -18.74 -21.29 -11.30
C ASN A 184 -20.23 -21.12 -11.62
N PRO A 185 -20.64 -21.23 -12.90
CA PRO A 185 -22.04 -21.04 -13.29
C PRO A 185 -22.96 -22.18 -12.86
N ALA A 186 -22.42 -23.37 -12.55
CA ALA A 186 -23.24 -24.50 -12.11
C ALA A 186 -23.70 -24.36 -10.66
N THR A 187 -22.90 -23.66 -9.83
CA THR A 187 -23.17 -23.45 -8.41
C THR A 187 -23.47 -22.00 -8.07
N ASP A 188 -23.43 -21.11 -9.05
CA ASP A 188 -23.65 -19.66 -8.89
C ASP A 188 -22.75 -19.05 -7.79
N THR A 189 -21.47 -19.44 -7.80
CA THR A 189 -20.52 -19.06 -6.75
C THR A 189 -19.25 -18.44 -7.31
N VAL A 190 -18.76 -17.40 -6.63
CA VAL A 190 -17.43 -16.82 -6.87
C VAL A 190 -16.44 -17.37 -5.85
N THR A 191 -15.27 -17.80 -6.32
CA THR A 191 -14.17 -18.30 -5.50
C THR A 191 -12.95 -17.41 -5.71
N GLN A 192 -12.41 -16.86 -4.62
CA GLN A 192 -11.18 -16.07 -4.63
C GLN A 192 -9.98 -16.94 -5.03
N SER A 193 -8.87 -16.33 -5.44
CA SER A 193 -7.66 -17.06 -5.82
C SER A 193 -7.05 -17.90 -4.70
N ASN A 194 -7.40 -17.63 -3.44
CA ASN A 194 -6.99 -18.40 -2.25
C ASN A 194 -7.96 -19.55 -1.90
N GLY A 195 -9.00 -19.78 -2.69
CA GLY A 195 -10.01 -20.82 -2.47
C GLY A 195 -11.16 -20.43 -1.55
N LYS A 196 -11.17 -19.23 -0.95
CA LYS A 196 -12.28 -18.75 -0.11
C LYS A 196 -13.45 -18.24 -0.97
N PRO A 197 -14.67 -18.18 -0.45
CA PRO A 197 -15.79 -17.52 -1.11
C PRO A 197 -15.47 -16.05 -1.44
N GLY A 198 -15.78 -15.61 -2.65
CA GLY A 198 -15.67 -14.21 -3.08
C GLY A 198 -17.03 -13.51 -3.09
N TYR A 199 -17.02 -12.21 -3.33
CA TYR A 199 -18.26 -11.43 -3.49
C TYR A 199 -18.92 -11.77 -4.83
N HIS A 200 -20.22 -12.13 -4.80
CA HIS A 200 -21.00 -12.54 -5.97
C HIS A 200 -22.11 -11.53 -6.32
N GLY A 201 -21.97 -10.26 -5.95
CA GLY A 201 -23.04 -9.28 -6.15
C GLY A 201 -24.25 -9.55 -5.25
N ASP A 202 -25.16 -8.58 -5.20
CA ASP A 202 -26.48 -8.72 -4.59
C ASP A 202 -27.56 -8.74 -5.69
#